data_AF-A0A1V4ZEX5-F1
#
_entry.id   AF-A0A1V4ZEX5-F1
#
_cell.length_a   1.000
_cell.length_b   1.000
_cell.length_c   1.000
_cell.angle_alpha   90.00
_cell.angle_beta   90.00
_cell.angle_gamma   90.00
#
_symmetry.space_group_name_H-M   'P 1'
#
loop_
_entity.id
_entity.type
_entity.pdbx_description
1 polymer ?
#
loop_
_entity_poly.entity_id
_entity_poly.type
_entity_poly.pdbx_seq_one_letter_code
_entity_poly.pdbx_strand_id
1 'polypeptide(L)'
;MVELLANVIIPKALKEFHAFFPNATAKFYLDGEGRGVIKILDGEYLIGLEFIETETSWSSKKRMWEYYVALVNKCRLVVYVPQPHAMPARMRMLEFNQHWLNYYLVYSYDSSLAIEKIGRPRVLPHTPLRAGAMPLGGYL
;
A
#
# COMPACT_ATOMS: atom_id res chain seq x y z
N MET A 1 12.28 3.53 -14.07
CA MET A 1 12.17 2.77 -12.80
C MET A 1 10.75 2.30 -12.55
N VAL A 2 9.78 3.21 -12.41
CA VAL A 2 8.37 2.92 -12.12
C VAL A 2 7.72 1.96 -13.13
N GLU A 3 7.92 2.18 -14.43
CA GLU A 3 7.37 1.30 -15.48
C GLU A 3 7.94 -0.12 -15.40
N LEU A 4 9.23 -0.25 -15.07
CA LEU A 4 9.87 -1.55 -14.87
C LEU A 4 9.29 -2.27 -13.65
N LEU A 5 9.01 -1.55 -12.56
CA LEU A 5 8.30 -2.11 -11.40
C LEU A 5 6.89 -2.56 -11.77
N ALA A 6 6.17 -1.79 -12.59
CA ALA A 6 4.83 -2.17 -13.04
C ALA A 6 4.84 -3.51 -13.78
N ASN A 7 5.85 -3.77 -14.63
CA ASN A 7 6.02 -5.05 -15.32
C ASN A 7 6.25 -6.23 -14.36
N VAL A 8 6.80 -5.99 -13.17
CA VAL A 8 6.99 -7.01 -12.12
C VAL A 8 5.72 -7.18 -11.26
N ILE A 9 5.02 -6.08 -10.97
CA ILE A 9 3.87 -6.03 -10.06
C ILE A 9 2.62 -6.59 -10.73
N ILE A 10 2.30 -6.15 -11.94
CA ILE A 10 1.03 -6.47 -12.62
C ILE A 10 0.79 -7.98 -12.72
N PRO A 11 1.74 -8.82 -13.16
CA PRO A 11 1.51 -10.27 -13.23
C PRO A 11 1.23 -10.90 -11.85
N LYS A 12 1.89 -10.41 -10.79
CA LYS A 12 1.67 -10.89 -9.42
C LYS A 12 0.29 -10.48 -8.92
N ALA A 13 -0.07 -9.22 -9.11
CA ALA A 13 -1.39 -8.70 -8.73
C ALA A 13 -2.51 -9.46 -9.45
N LEU A 14 -2.42 -9.62 -10.78
CA LEU A 14 -3.43 -10.36 -11.54
C LEU A 14 -3.56 -11.81 -11.08
N LYS A 15 -2.45 -12.50 -10.80
CA LYS A 15 -2.49 -13.86 -10.26
C LYS A 15 -3.26 -13.94 -8.94
N GLU A 16 -3.10 -12.97 -8.04
CA GLU A 16 -3.85 -12.91 -6.78
C GLU A 16 -5.34 -12.62 -7.02
N PHE A 17 -5.66 -11.70 -7.93
CA PHE A 17 -7.03 -11.34 -8.25
C PHE A 17 -7.79 -12.45 -9.00
N HIS A 18 -7.14 -13.18 -9.90
CA HIS A 18 -7.76 -14.25 -10.69
C HIS A 18 -8.31 -15.41 -9.85
N ALA A 19 -7.85 -15.56 -8.61
CA ALA A 19 -8.42 -16.52 -7.67
C ALA A 19 -9.89 -16.19 -7.29
N PHE A 20 -10.29 -14.92 -7.39
CA PHE A 20 -11.62 -14.43 -7.01
C PHE A 20 -12.37 -13.79 -8.18
N PHE A 21 -11.64 -13.20 -9.13
CA PHE A 21 -12.14 -12.46 -10.30
C PHE A 21 -11.40 -12.96 -11.55
N PRO A 22 -11.82 -14.09 -12.16
CA PRO A 22 -11.06 -14.74 -13.23
C PRO A 22 -10.84 -13.88 -14.48
N ASN A 23 -11.71 -12.90 -14.71
CA ASN A 23 -11.64 -11.98 -15.86
C ASN A 23 -10.94 -10.65 -15.53
N ALA A 24 -10.32 -10.54 -14.35
CA ALA A 24 -9.66 -9.30 -13.95
C ALA A 24 -8.55 -8.90 -14.94
N THR A 25 -8.51 -7.63 -15.27
CA THR A 25 -7.50 -7.00 -16.13
C THR A 25 -6.81 -5.86 -15.40
N ALA A 26 -5.60 -5.51 -15.83
CA ALA A 26 -4.83 -4.42 -15.27
C ALA A 26 -4.61 -3.32 -16.31
N LYS A 27 -4.79 -2.05 -15.91
CA LYS A 27 -4.38 -0.88 -16.69
C LYS A 27 -3.34 -0.11 -15.91
N PHE A 28 -2.23 0.22 -16.57
CA PHE A 28 -1.15 1.00 -15.99
C PHE A 28 -1.04 2.36 -16.68
N TYR A 29 -0.76 3.38 -15.89
CA TYR A 29 -0.40 4.70 -16.40
C TYR A 29 0.52 5.42 -15.42
N LEU A 30 1.29 6.37 -15.94
CA LEU A 30 2.05 7.34 -15.15
C LEU A 30 1.19 8.58 -14.92
N ASP A 31 1.19 9.11 -13.71
CA ASP A 31 0.59 10.42 -13.43
C ASP A 31 1.56 11.58 -13.72
N GLY A 32 1.07 12.81 -13.60
CA GLY A 32 1.86 14.03 -13.87
C GLY A 32 3.04 14.25 -12.90
N GLU A 33 3.14 13.48 -11.81
CA GLU A 33 4.28 13.52 -10.88
C GLU A 33 5.24 12.32 -11.10
N GLY A 34 5.05 11.55 -12.17
CA GLY A 34 5.90 10.41 -12.54
C GLY A 34 5.66 9.16 -11.71
N ARG A 35 4.56 9.12 -10.93
CA ARG A 35 4.16 7.95 -10.14
C ARG A 35 3.38 6.96 -11.00
N GLY A 36 3.56 5.68 -10.72
CA GLY A 36 2.80 4.62 -11.37
C GLY A 36 1.46 4.38 -10.71
N VAL A 37 0.40 4.25 -11.51
CA VAL A 37 -0.92 3.84 -11.02
C VAL A 37 -1.37 2.61 -11.81
N ILE A 38 -1.69 1.55 -11.08
CA ILE A 38 -2.23 0.32 -11.61
C ILE A 38 -3.69 0.22 -11.16
N LYS A 39 -4.60 0.19 -12.13
CA LYS A 39 -6.02 -0.10 -11.91
C LYS A 39 -6.29 -1.55 -12.23
N ILE A 40 -6.87 -2.28 -11.28
CA ILE A 40 -7.37 -3.63 -11.50
C ILE A 40 -8.89 -3.56 -11.69
N LEU A 41 -9.35 -4.08 -12.81
CA LEU A 41 -10.72 -3.99 -13.28
C LEU A 41 -11.29 -5.40 -13.50
N ASP A 42 -12.54 -5.62 -13.13
CA ASP A 42 -13.33 -6.78 -13.56
C ASP A 42 -14.57 -6.28 -14.30
N GLY A 43 -14.59 -6.44 -15.63
CA GLY A 43 -15.51 -5.73 -16.51
C GLY A 43 -15.36 -4.20 -16.39
N GLU A 44 -16.44 -3.52 -15.97
CA GLU A 44 -16.46 -2.06 -15.75
C GLU A 44 -16.14 -1.65 -14.30
N TYR A 45 -15.99 -2.61 -13.40
CA TYR A 45 -15.81 -2.36 -11.97
C TYR A 45 -14.34 -2.22 -11.58
N LEU A 46 -14.02 -1.15 -10.85
CA LEU A 46 -12.72 -0.98 -10.21
C LEU A 46 -12.67 -1.78 -8.91
N ILE A 47 -11.77 -2.76 -8.85
CA ILE A 47 -11.64 -3.68 -7.71
C ILE A 47 -10.30 -3.54 -6.98
N GLY A 48 -9.32 -2.91 -7.63
CA GLY A 48 -8.00 -2.67 -7.04
C GLY A 48 -7.35 -1.39 -7.57
N LEU A 49 -6.66 -0.70 -6.67
CA LEU A 49 -5.80 0.43 -6.97
C LEU A 49 -4.44 0.20 -6.32
N GLU A 50 -3.41 0.12 -7.15
CA GLU A 50 -2.04 0.01 -6.69
C GLU A 50 -1.21 1.22 -7.15
N PHE A 51 -0.42 1.77 -6.25
CA PHE A 51 0.39 2.97 -6.48
C PHE A 51 1.87 2.66 -6.33
N ILE A 52 2.68 3.06 -7.31
CA ILE A 52 4.14 2.94 -7.28
C ILE A 52 4.72 4.34 -7.07
N GLU A 53 4.83 4.74 -5.80
CA GLU A 53 5.33 6.04 -5.35
C GLU A 53 6.82 6.19 -5.64
N THR A 54 7.21 7.39 -6.06
CA THR A 54 8.60 7.84 -6.12
C THR A 54 8.94 8.67 -4.87
N GLU A 55 10.24 8.95 -4.68
CA GLU A 55 10.72 9.92 -3.67
C GLU A 55 9.93 11.24 -3.72
N THR A 56 9.73 11.75 -4.93
CA THR A 56 9.02 13.01 -5.17
C THR A 56 7.54 12.87 -4.86
N SER A 57 6.85 11.87 -5.42
CA SER A 57 5.39 11.76 -5.28
C SER A 57 4.96 11.45 -3.84
N TRP A 58 5.77 10.70 -3.10
CA TRP A 58 5.51 10.34 -1.70
C TRP A 58 5.46 11.58 -0.78
N SER A 59 6.31 12.57 -1.06
CA SER A 59 6.40 13.81 -0.29
C SER A 59 5.16 14.71 -0.43
N SER A 60 4.29 14.44 -1.42
CA SER A 60 3.07 15.22 -1.64
C SER A 60 2.05 15.08 -0.51
N LYS A 61 1.50 16.22 -0.06
CA LYS A 61 0.45 16.27 0.97
C LYS A 61 -0.89 15.73 0.47
N LYS A 62 -1.11 15.67 -0.86
CA LYS A 62 -2.37 15.24 -1.48
C LYS A 62 -2.59 13.71 -1.46
N ARG A 63 -1.54 12.92 -1.21
CA ARG A 63 -1.56 11.45 -1.39
C ARG A 63 -2.61 10.74 -0.54
N MET A 64 -2.80 11.21 0.69
CA MET A 64 -3.76 10.59 1.60
C MET A 64 -5.20 10.69 1.08
N TRP A 65 -5.53 11.78 0.37
CA TRP A 65 -6.84 11.92 -0.24
C TRP A 65 -7.06 10.92 -1.38
N GLU A 66 -6.06 10.68 -2.21
CA GLU A 66 -6.16 9.69 -3.30
C GLU A 66 -6.31 8.26 -2.76
N TYR A 67 -5.60 7.94 -1.68
CA TYR A 67 -5.75 6.67 -0.98
C TYR A 67 -7.12 6.53 -0.31
N TYR A 68 -7.67 7.63 0.22
CA TYR A 68 -9.02 7.67 0.78
C TYR A 68 -10.06 7.27 -0.24
N VAL A 69 -9.95 7.79 -1.47
CA VAL A 69 -10.87 7.46 -2.55
C VAL A 69 -10.86 5.95 -2.84
N ALA A 70 -9.71 5.29 -2.82
CA ALA A 70 -9.63 3.84 -3.01
C ALA A 70 -10.38 3.08 -1.89
N LEU A 71 -10.16 3.47 -0.63
CA LEU A 71 -10.75 2.80 0.53
C LEU A 71 -12.27 3.00 0.62
N VAL A 72 -12.77 4.21 0.38
CA VAL A 72 -14.21 4.51 0.40
C VAL A 72 -14.96 3.73 -0.66
N ASN A 73 -14.35 3.53 -1.83
CA ASN A 73 -14.90 2.71 -2.91
C ASN A 73 -14.69 1.20 -2.69
N LYS A 74 -14.23 0.77 -1.50
CA LYS A 74 -13.99 -0.63 -1.13
C LYS A 74 -13.05 -1.36 -2.10
N CYS A 75 -12.17 -0.62 -2.77
CA CYS A 75 -11.13 -1.18 -3.62
C CYS A 75 -9.98 -1.66 -2.74
N ARG A 76 -9.30 -2.75 -3.14
CA ARG A 76 -8.00 -3.08 -2.56
C ARG A 76 -7.04 -1.92 -2.81
N LEU A 77 -6.38 -1.45 -1.77
CA LEU A 77 -5.32 -0.46 -1.86
C LEU A 77 -3.94 -1.11 -1.65
N VAL A 78 -3.02 -0.91 -2.59
CA VAL A 78 -1.60 -1.27 -2.41
C VAL A 78 -0.72 -0.07 -2.70
N VAL A 79 0.25 0.19 -1.84
CA VAL A 79 1.21 1.28 -2.03
C VAL A 79 2.62 0.71 -2.00
N TYR A 80 3.34 0.85 -3.11
CA TYR A 80 4.76 0.56 -3.23
C TYR A 80 5.53 1.86 -3.06
N VAL A 81 6.49 1.90 -2.15
CA VAL A 81 7.33 3.08 -1.87
C VAL A 81 8.82 2.74 -1.99
N PRO A 82 9.71 3.71 -2.21
CA PRO A 82 11.15 3.46 -2.12
C PRO A 82 11.52 2.94 -0.72
N GLN A 83 12.49 2.05 -0.64
CA GLN A 83 12.93 1.42 0.62
C GLN A 83 13.20 2.40 1.79
N PRO A 84 13.84 3.58 1.57
CA PRO A 84 14.02 4.57 2.64
C PRO A 84 12.71 5.07 3.27
N HIS A 85 11.61 5.03 2.52
CA HIS A 85 10.28 5.48 2.96
C HIS A 85 9.37 4.37 3.47
N ALA A 86 9.84 3.13 3.51
CA ALA A 86 9.05 1.97 3.91
C ALA A 86 8.35 2.14 5.26
N MET A 87 9.11 2.49 6.31
CA MET A 87 8.58 2.67 7.67
C MET A 87 7.75 3.95 7.81
N PRO A 88 8.19 5.12 7.32
CA PRO A 88 7.35 6.32 7.27
C PRO A 88 6.00 6.09 6.58
N ALA A 89 5.99 5.37 5.45
CA ALA A 89 4.78 5.05 4.72
C ALA A 89 3.83 4.17 5.52
N ARG A 90 4.37 3.16 6.21
CA ARG A 90 3.58 2.33 7.10
C ARG A 90 2.93 3.14 8.23
N MET A 91 3.70 3.99 8.90
CA MET A 91 3.19 4.80 10.01
C MET A 91 2.10 5.77 9.53
N ARG A 92 2.34 6.46 8.41
CA ARG A 92 1.37 7.37 7.81
C ARG A 92 0.06 6.65 7.42
N MET A 93 0.14 5.44 6.89
CA MET A 93 -1.04 4.64 6.55
C MET A 93 -1.79 4.10 7.79
N LEU A 94 -1.09 3.84 8.90
CA LEU A 94 -1.70 3.45 10.17
C LEU A 94 -2.50 4.60 10.78
N GLU A 95 -1.93 5.81 10.82
CA GLU A 95 -2.60 7.02 11.27
C GLU A 95 -3.84 7.32 10.43
N PHE A 96 -3.68 7.21 9.11
CA PHE A 96 -4.73 7.51 8.15
C PHE A 96 -5.97 6.63 8.28
N ASN A 97 -5.79 5.34 8.49
CA ASN A 97 -6.92 4.40 8.55
C ASN A 97 -7.43 4.20 9.99
N GLN A 98 -7.17 5.12 10.92
CA GLN A 98 -7.49 4.97 12.35
C GLN A 98 -7.07 3.60 12.91
N HIS A 99 -5.91 3.09 12.49
CA HIS A 99 -5.41 1.76 12.83
C HIS A 99 -6.21 0.56 12.32
N TRP A 100 -7.15 0.74 11.37
CA TRP A 100 -7.78 -0.39 10.70
C TRP A 100 -6.75 -1.07 9.78
N LEU A 101 -6.36 -2.30 10.13
CA LEU A 101 -5.18 -2.96 9.54
C LEU A 101 -5.44 -3.66 8.20
N ASN A 102 -6.70 -3.78 7.76
CA ASN A 102 -7.07 -4.84 6.80
C ASN A 102 -7.35 -4.38 5.37
N TYR A 103 -7.47 -3.07 5.10
CA TYR A 103 -7.91 -2.59 3.79
C TYR A 103 -6.80 -2.07 2.87
N TYR A 104 -5.54 -2.14 3.31
CA TYR A 104 -4.40 -1.71 2.49
C TYR A 104 -3.15 -2.57 2.73
N LEU A 105 -2.27 -2.60 1.72
CA LEU A 105 -0.94 -3.18 1.82
C LEU A 105 0.11 -2.12 1.49
N VAL A 106 1.24 -2.16 2.20
CA VAL A 106 2.42 -1.34 1.89
C VAL A 106 3.55 -2.28 1.53
N TYR A 107 4.25 -1.96 0.45
CA TYR A 107 5.45 -2.64 0.02
C TYR A 107 6.57 -1.63 -0.15
N SER A 108 7.81 -2.02 0.11
CA SER A 108 8.98 -1.28 -0.34
C SER A 108 9.52 -1.86 -1.63
N TYR A 109 10.22 -1.03 -2.40
CA TYR A 109 11.06 -1.51 -3.49
C TYR A 109 12.46 -0.88 -3.47
N ASP A 110 13.41 -1.56 -4.08
CA ASP A 110 14.78 -1.08 -4.26
C ASP A 110 15.16 -0.89 -5.75
N SER A 111 16.40 -0.48 -6.01
CA SER A 111 16.92 -0.26 -7.37
C SER A 111 17.04 -1.54 -8.20
N SER A 112 16.98 -2.72 -7.58
CA SER A 112 17.04 -4.02 -8.22
C SER A 112 15.66 -4.57 -8.61
N LEU A 113 14.60 -3.78 -8.44
CA LEU A 113 13.19 -4.19 -8.61
C LEU A 113 12.72 -5.22 -7.57
N ALA A 114 13.48 -5.45 -6.51
CA ALA A 114 13.03 -6.30 -5.42
C ALA A 114 11.90 -5.58 -4.67
N ILE A 115 10.88 -6.34 -4.28
CA ILE A 115 9.68 -5.83 -3.60
C ILE A 115 9.50 -6.60 -2.30
N GLU A 116 9.38 -5.88 -1.19
CA GLU A 116 9.23 -6.45 0.16
C GLU A 116 7.98 -5.91 0.84
N LYS A 117 7.19 -6.79 1.47
CA LYS A 117 5.97 -6.41 2.18
C LYS A 117 6.30 -5.74 3.51
N ILE A 118 5.71 -4.58 3.78
CA ILE A 118 5.89 -3.85 5.03
C ILE A 118 4.76 -4.18 6.02
N GLY A 119 5.04 -5.08 6.97
CA GLY A 119 4.22 -5.40 8.14
C GLY A 119 4.19 -6.91 8.48
N ARG A 120 4.03 -7.37 9.74
CA ARG A 120 3.82 -6.73 11.06
C ARG A 120 5.13 -6.17 11.66
N PRO A 121 5.10 -5.30 12.69
CA PRO A 121 6.30 -5.09 13.50
C PRO A 121 6.88 -6.46 13.85
N ARG A 122 8.18 -6.67 13.61
CA ARG A 122 8.88 -7.64 14.43
C ARG A 122 8.65 -7.15 15.86
N VAL A 123 8.11 -8.00 16.73
CA VAL A 123 8.32 -7.81 18.16
C VAL A 123 9.82 -7.62 18.27
N LEU A 124 10.27 -6.40 18.58
CA LEU A 124 11.70 -6.17 18.81
C LEU A 124 12.06 -7.18 19.89
N PRO A 125 12.94 -8.16 19.61
CA PRO A 125 13.45 -8.99 20.68
C PRO A 125 14.11 -8.01 21.64
N HIS A 126 13.54 -7.86 22.85
CA HIS A 126 14.11 -7.16 24.00
C HIS A 126 13.85 -5.66 24.22
N THR A 127 12.80 -5.05 23.66
CA THR A 127 12.32 -3.77 24.24
C THR A 127 11.19 -4.05 25.23
N PRO A 128 11.42 -4.03 26.56
CA PRO A 128 10.34 -4.15 27.52
C PRO A 128 9.36 -3.00 27.30
N LEU A 129 8.08 -3.34 27.11
CA LEU A 129 6.98 -2.37 27.11
C LEU A 129 7.04 -1.60 28.43
N ARG A 130 7.17 -0.26 28.34
CA ARG A 130 7.05 0.61 29.51
C ARG A 130 5.65 0.42 30.09
N ALA A 131 5.57 -0.04 31.34
CA ALA A 131 4.31 -0.31 32.05
C ALA A 131 3.33 0.88 32.09
N GLY A 132 3.81 2.11 31.87
CA GLY A 132 2.98 3.32 31.83
C GLY A 132 2.22 3.58 30.52
N ALA A 133 2.34 2.73 29.50
CA ALA A 133 1.70 2.93 28.19
C ALA A 133 0.45 2.08 27.94
N MET A 134 -0.05 1.33 28.94
CA MET A 134 -1.36 0.69 28.85
C MET A 134 -2.41 1.56 29.53
N PRO A 135 -3.38 2.16 28.81
CA PRO A 135 -4.66 2.44 29.42
C PRO A 135 -5.30 1.09 29.66
N LEU A 136 -5.21 0.59 30.90
CA LEU A 136 -6.10 -0.46 31.36
C LEU A 136 -7.50 0.10 31.22
N GLY A 137 -8.22 -0.38 30.20
CA GLY A 137 -9.66 -0.22 30.13
C GLY A 137 -10.25 -0.74 31.42
N GLY A 138 -10.74 0.17 32.26
CA GLY A 138 -11.76 -0.14 33.24
C GLY A 138 -13.00 -0.52 32.45
N TYR A 139 -13.27 -1.81 32.35
CA TYR A 139 -14.60 -2.32 32.06
C TYR A 139 -15.43 -2.17 33.34
N LEU A 140 -16.41 -1.27 33.32
CA LEU A 140 -17.80 -1.48 33.73
C LEU A 140 -18.66 -0.43 33.01
#